data_AF-A0A1H0LGR4-F1
#
_entry.id   AF-A0A1H0LGR4-F1
#
_cell.length_a   1.000
_cell.length_b   1.000
_cell.length_c   1.000
_cell.angle_alpha   90.00
_cell.angle_beta   90.00
_cell.angle_gamma   90.00
#
_symmetry.space_group_name_H-M   'P 1'
#
loop_
_entity.id
_entity.type
_entity.pdbx_description
1 polymer ?
#
loop_
_entity_poly.entity_id
_entity_poly.type
_entity_poly.pdbx_seq_one_letter_code
_entity_poly.pdbx_strand_id
1 'polypeptide(L)'
;MGTARPWPPTATHQGFRAGGRHLRPHRPEDEVFLPRRVPHSHRITSESADLLLFSTPGGPEKMFRHACRDLRAPRPDGFEIPLSLLAEAAEISGNVVLGPPR
;
A
#
# COMPACT_ATOMS: atom_id res chain seq x y z
N MET A 1 -12.20 18.13 -27.95
CA MET A 1 -10.87 17.81 -27.40
C MET A 1 -10.74 18.60 -26.10
N GLY A 2 -11.14 18.01 -24.97
CA GLY A 2 -11.19 18.71 -23.68
C GLY A 2 -9.81 18.74 -23.04
N THR A 3 -9.31 19.92 -22.70
CA THR A 3 -8.04 20.08 -21.98
C THR A 3 -8.21 19.61 -20.53
N ALA A 4 -7.35 18.71 -20.09
CA ALA A 4 -7.32 18.28 -18.69
C ALA A 4 -6.92 19.49 -17.82
N ARG A 5 -7.77 19.88 -16.87
CA ARG A 5 -7.47 20.97 -15.92
C ARG A 5 -6.31 20.55 -15.01
N PRO A 6 -5.31 21.41 -14.74
CA PRO A 6 -4.20 21.16 -13.80
C PRO A 6 -4.67 20.88 -12.36
N TRP A 7 -3.93 20.03 -11.64
CA TRP A 7 -4.44 19.28 -10.49
C TRP A 7 -4.32 20.18 -9.24
N PRO A 8 -5.27 20.13 -8.30
CA PRO A 8 -5.12 20.86 -7.05
C PRO A 8 -3.93 20.29 -6.26
N PRO A 9 -3.15 21.14 -5.58
CA PRO A 9 -1.92 20.74 -4.87
C PRO A 9 -2.17 19.79 -3.68
N THR A 10 -3.43 19.56 -3.31
CA THR A 10 -3.86 18.68 -2.23
C THR A 10 -4.30 17.28 -2.69
N ALA A 11 -4.24 16.98 -3.99
CA ALA A 11 -4.59 15.65 -4.48
C ALA A 11 -3.50 14.64 -4.10
N THR A 12 -3.84 13.66 -3.27
CA THR A 12 -3.02 12.46 -3.09
C THR A 12 -2.78 11.82 -4.46
N HIS A 13 -1.53 11.81 -4.92
CA HIS A 13 -1.17 11.13 -6.15
C HIS A 13 -0.92 9.66 -5.83
N GLN A 14 -1.98 8.86 -5.82
CA GLN A 14 -1.91 7.42 -5.63
C GLN A 14 -2.30 6.67 -6.90
N GLY A 15 -1.49 5.68 -7.27
CA GLY A 15 -1.81 4.75 -8.34
C GLY A 15 -1.89 3.34 -7.80
N PHE A 16 -2.95 2.62 -8.13
CA PHE A 16 -3.09 1.20 -7.83
C PHE A 16 -2.96 0.40 -9.12
N ARG A 17 -2.39 -0.79 -9.02
CA ARG A 17 -2.46 -1.80 -10.06
C ARG A 17 -3.09 -3.06 -9.50
N ALA A 18 -4.02 -3.66 -10.25
CA ALA A 18 -4.64 -4.93 -9.90
C ALA A 18 -4.93 -5.72 -11.19
N GLY A 19 -4.42 -6.94 -11.29
CA GLY A 19 -4.70 -7.81 -12.45
C GLY A 19 -4.37 -7.17 -13.80
N GLY A 20 -3.30 -6.37 -13.86
CA GLY A 20 -2.88 -5.64 -15.07
C GLY A 20 -3.60 -4.30 -15.32
N ARG A 21 -4.66 -3.97 -14.57
CA ARG A 21 -5.35 -2.67 -14.66
C ARG A 21 -4.67 -1.64 -13.79
N HIS A 22 -4.62 -0.40 -14.26
CA HIS A 22 -4.16 0.75 -13.48
C HIS A 22 -5.38 1.56 -13.04
N LEU A 23 -5.52 1.76 -11.73
CA LEU A 23 -6.63 2.48 -11.11
C LEU A 23 -6.06 3.76 -10.48
N ARG A 24 -6.69 4.90 -10.76
CA ARG A 24 -6.29 6.20 -10.24
C ARG A 24 -7.47 6.81 -9.48
N PRO A 25 -7.51 6.68 -8.14
CA PRO A 25 -8.37 7.54 -7.37
C PRO A 25 -7.95 9.00 -7.61
N HIS A 26 -8.94 9.85 -7.85
CA HIS A 26 -8.79 11.26 -8.16
C HIS A 26 -9.39 12.16 -7.08
N ARG A 27 -10.18 11.58 -6.17
CA ARG A 27 -10.76 12.28 -5.02
C ARG A 27 -10.42 11.58 -3.71
N PRO A 28 -10.35 12.32 -2.58
CA PRO A 28 -10.12 11.73 -1.25
C PRO A 28 -11.12 10.62 -0.87
N GLU A 29 -12.35 10.70 -1.37
CA GLU A 29 -13.42 9.74 -1.13
C GLU A 29 -13.39 8.49 -2.04
N ASP A 30 -12.47 8.42 -3.00
CA ASP A 30 -12.42 7.30 -3.93
C ASP A 30 -11.90 6.02 -3.24
N GLU A 31 -12.67 4.94 -3.34
CA GLU A 31 -12.29 3.62 -2.82
C GLU A 31 -11.79 2.71 -3.95
N VAL A 32 -10.77 1.90 -3.66
CA VAL A 32 -10.23 0.90 -4.59
C VAL A 32 -10.39 -0.49 -3.99
N PHE A 33 -11.21 -1.32 -4.63
CA PHE A 33 -11.36 -2.72 -4.26
C PHE A 33 -10.26 -3.59 -4.90
N LEU A 34 -9.52 -4.32 -4.06
CA LEU A 34 -8.44 -5.23 -4.47
C LEU A 34 -8.84 -6.69 -4.17
N PRO A 35 -9.29 -7.47 -5.17
CA PRO A 35 -9.79 -8.81 -4.94
C PRO A 35 -8.70 -9.79 -4.46
N ARG A 36 -9.10 -10.77 -3.64
CA ARG A 36 -8.23 -11.88 -3.22
C ARG A 36 -7.70 -12.64 -4.45
N ARG A 37 -6.45 -13.09 -4.39
CA ARG A 37 -5.74 -13.83 -5.45
C ARG A 37 -5.55 -13.05 -6.77
N VAL A 38 -5.80 -11.74 -6.75
CA VAL A 38 -5.40 -10.84 -7.85
C VAL A 38 -4.15 -10.09 -7.40
N PRO A 39 -3.02 -10.22 -8.11
CA PRO A 39 -1.82 -9.44 -7.82
C PRO A 39 -2.13 -7.95 -7.80
N HIS A 40 -1.75 -7.28 -6.72
CA HIS A 40 -1.97 -5.85 -6.56
C HIS A 40 -0.76 -5.14 -5.94
N SER A 41 -0.62 -3.87 -6.29
CA SER A 41 0.40 -2.95 -5.77
C SER A 41 -0.14 -1.54 -5.78
N HIS A 42 0.33 -0.67 -4.89
CA HIS A 42 0.04 0.76 -4.97
C HIS A 42 1.31 1.57 -4.82
N ARG A 43 1.30 2.79 -5.37
CA ARG A 43 2.37 3.76 -5.23
C ARG A 43 1.76 5.09 -4.81
N ILE A 44 2.25 5.62 -3.70
CA ILE A 44 1.98 6.98 -3.24
C ILE A 44 3.13 7.84 -3.74
N THR A 45 2.82 8.90 -4.48
CA THR A 45 3.83 9.84 -5.00
C THR A 45 3.67 11.26 -4.45
N SER A 46 2.65 11.51 -3.63
CA SER A 46 2.56 12.72 -2.83
C SER A 46 3.51 12.65 -1.63
N GLU A 47 3.89 13.81 -1.10
CA GLU A 47 4.71 13.91 0.13
C GLU A 47 3.99 13.32 1.34
N SER A 48 2.68 13.56 1.43
CA SER A 48 1.79 13.00 2.45
C SER A 48 0.55 12.36 1.81
N ALA A 49 0.00 11.36 2.48
CA ALA A 49 -1.23 10.69 2.08
C ALA A 49 -1.84 9.98 3.29
N ASP A 50 -3.16 10.09 3.43
CA ASP A 50 -3.92 9.26 4.34
C ASP A 50 -4.48 8.06 3.57
N LEU A 51 -4.13 6.85 4.00
CA LEU A 51 -4.60 5.60 3.41
C LEU A 51 -5.27 4.75 4.47
N LEU A 52 -6.53 4.38 4.20
CA LEU A 52 -7.25 3.42 5.00
C LEU A 52 -7.28 2.07 4.29
N LEU A 53 -6.68 1.05 4.92
CA LEU A 53 -6.65 -0.32 4.40
C LEU A 53 -7.58 -1.20 5.22
N PHE A 54 -8.51 -1.86 4.54
CA PHE A 54 -9.34 -2.93 5.11
C PHE A 54 -9.02 -4.25 4.42
N SER A 55 -9.05 -5.35 5.17
CA SER A 55 -8.77 -6.69 4.61
C SER A 55 -9.68 -7.73 5.26
N THR A 56 -10.30 -8.56 4.42
CA THR A 56 -11.20 -9.64 4.84
C THR A 56 -10.88 -10.95 4.09
N PRO A 57 -10.72 -12.09 4.81
CA PRO A 57 -10.42 -12.14 6.24
C PRO A 57 -9.15 -11.33 6.56
N GLY A 58 -9.01 -10.81 7.78
CA GLY A 58 -7.85 -10.02 8.19
C GLY A 58 -6.52 -10.78 8.04
N GLY A 59 -5.41 -10.15 8.43
CA GLY A 59 -4.08 -10.73 8.20
C GLY A 59 -2.95 -9.71 8.10
N PRO A 60 -3.11 -8.61 7.35
CA PRO A 60 -2.08 -7.57 7.27
C PRO A 60 -1.66 -7.03 8.64
N GLU A 61 -2.57 -6.99 9.61
CA GLU A 61 -2.27 -6.57 10.98
C GLU A 61 -1.23 -7.47 11.66
N LYS A 62 -1.29 -8.79 11.41
CA LYS A 62 -0.29 -9.75 11.91
C LYS A 62 1.04 -9.54 11.22
N MET A 63 1.03 -9.30 9.90
CA MET A 63 2.22 -8.99 9.12
C MET A 63 2.92 -7.73 9.66
N PHE A 64 2.17 -6.64 9.85
CA PHE A 64 2.71 -5.39 10.38
C PHE A 64 3.25 -5.55 11.80
N ARG A 65 2.55 -6.27 12.68
CA ARG A 65 3.05 -6.52 14.05
C ARG A 65 4.32 -7.34 14.10
N HIS A 66 4.56 -8.20 13.11
CA HIS A 66 5.75 -9.05 13.05
C HIS A 66 6.94 -8.32 12.42
N ALA A 67 6.74 -7.65 11.28
CA ALA A 67 7.84 -7.04 10.52
C ALA A 67 8.10 -5.56 10.84
N CYS A 68 7.11 -4.82 11.34
CA CYS A 68 7.24 -3.39 11.61
C CYS A 68 7.52 -3.11 13.09
N ARG A 69 7.98 -1.89 13.38
CA ARG A 69 8.19 -1.43 14.76
C ARG A 69 6.89 -1.05 15.45
N ASP A 70 6.89 -1.16 16.77
CA ASP A 70 5.91 -0.50 17.63
C ASP A 70 6.12 1.02 17.60
N LEU A 71 5.06 1.77 17.32
CA LEU A 71 5.10 3.23 17.28
C LEU A 71 5.24 3.87 18.67
N ARG A 72 4.91 3.14 19.74
CA ARG A 72 5.08 3.60 21.13
C ARG A 72 6.56 3.68 21.53
N ALA A 73 7.42 2.93 20.86
CA ALA A 73 8.86 2.99 21.04
C ALA A 73 9.48 4.06 20.10
N PRO A 74 10.56 4.75 20.52
CA PRO A 74 11.35 5.58 19.61
C PRO A 74 11.79 4.78 18.37
N ARG A 75 11.87 5.44 17.22
CA ARG A 75 12.41 4.80 16.02
C ARG A 75 13.90 4.54 16.24
N PRO A 76 14.40 3.30 16.09
CA PRO A 76 15.83 3.03 16.18
C PRO A 76 16.62 3.78 15.10
N ASP A 77 17.85 4.15 15.41
CA ASP A 77 18.77 4.72 14.41
C ASP A 77 19.00 3.73 13.27
N GLY A 78 18.96 4.21 12.03
CA GLY A 78 19.12 3.36 10.85
C GLY A 78 18.01 2.31 10.67
N PHE A 79 16.83 2.50 11.27
CA PHE A 79 15.74 1.52 11.16
C PHE A 79 15.32 1.27 9.70
N GLU A 80 15.58 0.04 9.27
CA GLU A 80 15.13 -0.56 8.03
C GLU A 80 14.36 -1.86 8.33
N ILE A 81 13.41 -2.20 7.48
CA ILE A 81 12.70 -3.49 7.54
C ILE A 81 13.37 -4.41 6.52
N PRO A 82 14.04 -5.50 6.95
CA PRO A 82 14.65 -6.45 6.02
C PRO A 82 13.59 -7.06 5.11
N LEU A 83 13.87 -7.16 3.80
CA LEU A 83 12.95 -7.79 2.85
C LEU A 83 12.67 -9.26 3.20
N SER A 84 13.64 -9.96 3.79
CA SER A 84 13.47 -11.33 4.29
C SER A 84 12.44 -11.41 5.42
N LEU A 85 12.50 -10.48 6.37
CA LEU A 85 11.54 -10.40 7.48
C LEU A 85 10.13 -10.06 6.97
N LEU A 86 10.04 -9.17 5.97
CA LEU A 86 8.75 -8.85 5.34
C LEU A 86 8.17 -10.06 4.59
N ALA A 87 9.01 -10.83 3.89
CA ALA A 87 8.60 -12.05 3.20
C ALA A 87 8.12 -13.13 4.17
N GLU A 88 8.85 -13.36 5.26
CA GLU A 88 8.47 -14.27 6.35
C GLU A 88 7.13 -13.85 6.98
N ALA A 89 6.98 -12.59 7.35
CA ALA A 89 5.75 -12.06 7.94
C ALA A 89 4.54 -12.19 6.98
N ALA A 90 4.77 -11.98 5.69
CA ALA A 90 3.75 -12.15 4.66
C ALA A 90 3.29 -13.61 4.58
N GLU A 91 4.22 -14.56 4.55
CA GLU A 91 3.92 -16.00 4.51
C GLU A 91 3.10 -16.43 5.73
N ILE A 92 3.53 -16.07 6.95
CA ILE A 92 2.81 -16.34 8.20
C ILE A 92 1.38 -15.78 8.17
N SER A 93 1.18 -14.66 7.48
CA SER A 93 -0.10 -13.95 7.39
C SER A 93 -0.96 -14.40 6.19
N GLY A 94 -0.51 -15.38 5.41
CA GLY A 94 -1.22 -15.89 4.23
C GLY A 94 -1.14 -14.96 3.00
N ASN A 95 -0.16 -14.08 2.95
CA ASN A 95 0.16 -13.21 1.83
C ASN A 95 1.34 -13.78 1.02
N VAL A 96 1.44 -13.39 -0.25
CA VAL A 96 2.59 -13.72 -1.10
C VAL A 96 3.14 -12.43 -1.69
N VAL A 97 4.41 -12.13 -1.41
CA VAL A 97 5.12 -10.99 -2.00
C VAL A 97 5.70 -11.43 -3.34
N LEU A 98 5.26 -10.79 -4.43
CA LEU A 98 5.64 -11.18 -5.79
C LEU A 98 6.93 -10.51 -6.30
N GLY A 99 7.59 -9.71 -5.45
CA GLY A 99 8.72 -8.88 -5.82
C GLY A 99 8.31 -7.44 -6.20
N PRO A 100 9.15 -6.69 -6.92
CA PRO A 100 8.88 -5.29 -7.23
C PRO A 100 7.60 -5.13 -8.09
N PRO A 101 6.84 -4.03 -7.91
CA PRO A 101 5.70 -3.71 -8.76
C PRO A 101 6.10 -3.66 -10.24
N ARG A 102 5.27 -4.22 -11.14
CA ARG A 102 5.43 -4.14 -12.60
C ARG A 102 4.58 -3.01 -13.20
#